data_AF-A0A162IB76-F1
#
_entry.id   AF-A0A162IB76-F1
#
_cell.length_a   1.000
_cell.length_b   1.000
_cell.length_c   1.000
_cell.angle_alpha   90.00
_cell.angle_beta   90.00
_cell.angle_gamma   90.00
#
_symmetry.space_group_name_H-M   'P 1'
#
loop_
_entity.id
_entity.type
_entity.pdbx_description
1 polymer ?
#
loop_
_entity_poly.entity_id
_entity_poly.type
_entity_poly.pdbx_seq_one_letter_code
_entity_poly.pdbx_strand_id
1 'polypeptide(L)'
;MKYSMILATAAATMAVALPSPEGHAETEKRPWYKAGSALACPSMPGANERCVGTKSFCQEDEYRPSGYRDAKECLDAREPEPAPRQPLAVKLPWQKGTGHDCAMGGRDEECMGTKAWCEKHWQDDHYDSSAQCFGDREAAPALTAEQTRDNDLARLKDSVKHACDKSYQKSWCEKALVRCLQVDAQRKIVEFEPRLKAYKACIKSVAPNADL
;
A
#
# COMPACT_ATOMS: atom_id res chain seq x y z
N MET A 1 -23.96 44.02 80.91
CA MET A 1 -24.60 45.00 79.99
C MET A 1 -23.80 45.04 78.69
N LYS A 2 -24.52 45.17 77.57
CA LYS A 2 -24.09 45.49 76.19
C LYS A 2 -24.22 44.31 75.21
N TYR A 3 -25.44 44.20 74.69
CA TYR A 3 -25.78 43.56 73.43
C TYR A 3 -25.26 44.42 72.27
N SER A 4 -24.60 43.80 71.29
CA SER A 4 -24.34 44.41 69.99
C SER A 4 -25.04 43.57 68.92
N MET A 5 -26.13 44.12 68.39
CA MET A 5 -26.70 43.75 67.10
C MET A 5 -25.88 44.40 65.99
N ILE A 6 -25.48 43.66 64.94
CA ILE A 6 -25.20 44.24 63.62
C ILE A 6 -25.64 43.27 62.50
N LEU A 7 -26.76 43.65 61.88
CA LEU A 7 -27.09 43.68 60.45
C LEU A 7 -26.51 42.61 59.50
N ALA A 8 -27.41 41.73 59.04
CA ALA A 8 -27.26 40.97 57.81
C ALA A 8 -27.47 41.87 56.59
N THR A 9 -26.40 42.13 55.83
CA THR A 9 -26.47 42.72 54.49
C THR A 9 -26.74 41.61 53.47
N ALA A 10 -27.94 41.62 52.89
CA ALA A 10 -28.25 40.84 51.69
C ALA A 10 -27.51 41.47 50.49
N ALA A 11 -26.46 40.81 50.01
CA ALA A 11 -25.84 41.14 48.74
C ALA A 11 -26.70 40.58 47.61
N ALA A 12 -27.30 41.46 46.81
CA ALA A 12 -27.97 41.11 45.57
C ALA A 12 -26.92 40.56 44.58
N THR A 13 -26.99 39.26 44.31
CA THR A 13 -26.23 38.61 43.25
C THR A 13 -26.75 39.12 41.91
N MET A 14 -25.99 40.00 41.24
CA MET A 14 -26.24 40.26 39.83
C MET A 14 -25.94 38.99 39.05
N ALA A 15 -27.00 38.38 38.52
CA ALA A 15 -26.90 37.31 37.55
C ALA A 15 -26.27 37.89 36.27
N VAL A 16 -24.96 37.72 36.13
CA VAL A 16 -24.28 37.88 34.84
C VAL A 16 -24.86 36.79 33.94
N ALA A 17 -25.64 37.20 32.94
CA ALA A 17 -26.10 36.31 31.89
C ALA A 17 -24.86 35.72 31.22
N LEU A 18 -24.53 34.48 31.59
CA LEU A 18 -23.55 33.69 30.86
C LEU A 18 -24.06 33.60 29.42
N PRO A 19 -23.24 33.95 28.40
CA PRO A 19 -23.60 33.68 27.03
C PRO A 19 -23.93 32.18 26.96
N SER A 20 -25.15 31.89 26.53
CA SER A 20 -25.60 30.54 26.24
C SER A 20 -24.50 29.87 25.42
N PRO A 21 -23.93 28.72 25.83
CA PRO A 21 -23.02 28.01 24.96
C PRO A 21 -23.85 27.73 23.72
N GLU A 22 -23.56 28.43 22.64
CA GLU A 22 -24.07 28.09 21.33
C GLU A 22 -23.63 26.64 21.17
N GLY A 23 -24.61 25.75 21.30
CA GLY A 23 -24.46 24.37 20.92
C GLY A 23 -24.19 24.44 19.43
N HIS A 24 -22.92 24.62 19.08
CA HIS A 24 -22.41 24.28 17.78
C HIS A 24 -22.78 22.82 17.65
N ALA A 25 -23.90 22.56 16.97
CA ALA A 25 -24.20 21.25 16.43
C ALA A 25 -22.89 20.83 15.76
N GLU A 26 -22.22 19.87 16.39
CA GLU A 26 -20.90 19.42 16.01
C GLU A 26 -21.04 18.94 14.57
N THR A 27 -20.69 19.81 13.63
CA THR A 27 -20.84 19.51 12.21
C THR A 27 -19.94 18.33 11.96
N GLU A 28 -20.54 17.22 11.53
CA GLU A 28 -19.84 15.97 11.26
C GLU A 28 -18.58 16.28 10.45
N LYS A 29 -17.42 16.09 11.08
CA LYS A 29 -16.13 16.40 10.50
C LYS A 29 -15.93 15.51 9.29
N ARG A 30 -15.40 16.07 8.20
CA ARG A 30 -15.12 15.26 7.00
C ARG A 30 -13.86 14.43 7.24
N PRO A 31 -13.76 13.23 6.63
CA PRO A 31 -12.62 12.35 6.84
C PRO A 31 -11.29 12.96 6.37
N TRP A 32 -10.21 12.54 7.03
CA TRP A 32 -8.83 12.83 6.63
C TRP A 32 -8.37 11.86 5.54
N TYR A 33 -7.79 12.38 4.46
CA TYR A 33 -7.24 11.59 3.36
C TYR A 33 -5.72 11.70 3.29
N LYS A 34 -5.03 10.57 3.19
CA LYS A 34 -3.62 10.53 2.76
C LYS A 34 -3.52 10.82 1.26
N ALA A 35 -2.40 11.41 0.84
CA ALA A 35 -2.11 11.63 -0.58
C ALA A 35 -2.09 10.29 -1.34
N GLY A 36 -2.63 10.29 -2.56
CA GLY A 36 -2.74 9.09 -3.40
C GLY A 36 -3.81 8.08 -2.96
N SER A 37 -4.70 8.43 -2.02
CA SER A 37 -5.78 7.54 -1.59
C SER A 37 -6.89 7.34 -2.64
N ALA A 38 -6.89 8.11 -3.73
CA ALA A 38 -7.78 7.88 -4.86
C ALA A 38 -7.19 6.86 -5.85
N LEU A 39 -8.01 5.92 -6.33
CA LEU A 39 -7.62 4.93 -7.34
C LEU A 39 -7.14 5.57 -8.67
N ALA A 40 -7.65 6.75 -8.99
CA ALA A 40 -7.27 7.51 -10.17
C ALA A 40 -7.22 8.99 -9.82
N CYS A 41 -6.08 9.62 -10.11
CA CYS A 41 -5.88 11.04 -9.92
C CYS A 41 -5.73 11.74 -11.27
N PRO A 42 -6.63 12.69 -11.60
CA PRO A 42 -6.47 13.46 -12.81
C PRO A 42 -5.17 14.29 -12.72
N SER A 43 -4.50 14.46 -13.86
CA SER A 43 -3.41 15.43 -13.97
C SER A 43 -3.96 16.84 -13.73
N MET A 44 -3.18 17.69 -13.08
CA MET A 44 -3.58 19.07 -12.79
C MET A 44 -3.98 19.83 -14.06
N PRO A 45 -5.04 20.67 -14.02
CA PRO A 45 -5.91 21.00 -12.88
C PRO A 45 -7.06 19.97 -12.66
N GLY A 46 -7.41 19.69 -11.40
CA GLY A 46 -8.58 18.86 -11.05
C GLY A 46 -8.34 17.76 -10.01
N ALA A 47 -7.13 17.66 -9.44
CA ALA A 47 -6.86 16.71 -8.37
C ALA A 47 -7.71 17.06 -7.13
N ASN A 48 -8.48 16.08 -6.64
CA ASN A 48 -9.29 16.25 -5.44
C ASN A 48 -8.47 15.95 -4.18
N GLU A 49 -9.06 16.19 -3.01
CA GLU A 49 -8.44 15.94 -1.70
C GLU A 49 -7.90 14.50 -1.53
N ARG A 50 -8.57 13.50 -2.11
CA ARG A 50 -8.10 12.10 -2.06
C ARG A 50 -6.81 11.88 -2.87
N CYS A 51 -6.55 12.73 -3.85
CA CYS A 51 -5.36 12.67 -4.67
C CYS A 51 -4.17 13.34 -4.01
N VAL A 52 -4.34 14.57 -3.55
CA VAL A 52 -3.23 15.36 -3.00
C VAL A 52 -3.06 15.18 -1.49
N GLY A 53 -4.06 14.62 -0.82
CA GLY A 53 -4.12 14.46 0.63
C GLY A 53 -4.66 15.71 1.33
N THR A 54 -5.34 15.53 2.45
CA THR A 54 -6.00 16.61 3.22
C THR A 54 -5.04 17.73 3.61
N LYS A 55 -3.80 17.38 3.95
CA LYS A 55 -2.77 18.35 4.31
C LYS A 55 -2.47 19.33 3.17
N SER A 56 -2.04 18.84 2.01
CA SER A 56 -1.78 19.69 0.83
C SER A 56 -3.06 20.37 0.34
N PHE A 57 -4.20 19.65 0.36
CA PHE A 57 -5.49 20.20 -0.03
C PHE A 57 -5.89 21.45 0.76
N CYS A 58 -5.63 21.47 2.07
CA CYS A 58 -5.93 22.63 2.91
C CYS A 58 -4.80 23.68 2.95
N GLN A 59 -3.53 23.26 2.86
CA GLN A 59 -2.39 24.17 3.03
C GLN A 59 -2.03 24.94 1.76
N GLU A 60 -2.24 24.36 0.58
CA GLU A 60 -1.86 24.96 -0.70
C GLU A 60 -3.05 25.69 -1.33
N ASP A 61 -2.87 26.97 -1.67
CA ASP A 61 -3.94 27.83 -2.18
C ASP A 61 -4.52 27.35 -3.52
N GLU A 62 -3.72 26.61 -4.32
CA GLU A 62 -4.17 26.03 -5.59
C GLU A 62 -5.25 24.95 -5.39
N TYR A 63 -5.22 24.24 -4.26
CA TYR A 63 -6.14 23.14 -3.95
C TYR A 63 -7.28 23.53 -3.01
N ARG A 64 -7.05 24.49 -2.11
CA ARG A 64 -8.01 24.84 -1.06
C ARG A 64 -9.30 25.42 -1.67
N PRO A 65 -10.49 24.84 -1.38
CA PRO A 65 -11.75 25.40 -1.85
C PRO A 65 -11.97 26.81 -1.32
N SER A 66 -12.54 27.69 -2.15
CA SER A 66 -12.85 29.08 -1.79
C SER A 66 -13.84 29.25 -0.62
N GLY A 67 -14.46 28.16 -0.16
CA GLY A 67 -15.36 28.14 1.00
C GLY A 67 -14.66 28.18 2.37
N TYR A 68 -13.32 28.10 2.41
CA TYR A 68 -12.54 28.21 3.65
C TYR A 68 -11.74 29.51 3.65
N ARG A 69 -11.77 30.26 4.76
CA ARG A 69 -11.03 31.52 4.91
C ARG A 69 -9.53 31.30 4.93
N ASP A 70 -9.08 30.21 5.54
CA ASP A 70 -7.67 29.85 5.66
C ASP A 70 -7.46 28.33 5.78
N ALA A 71 -6.20 27.90 5.79
CA ALA A 71 -5.82 26.50 5.93
C ALA A 71 -6.29 25.91 7.27
N LYS A 72 -6.33 26.70 8.34
CA LYS A 72 -6.71 26.24 9.67
C LYS A 72 -8.19 25.87 9.71
N GLU A 73 -9.06 26.74 9.18
CA GLU A 73 -10.50 26.46 9.07
C GLU A 73 -10.77 25.22 8.21
N CYS A 74 -10.01 25.05 7.12
CA CYS A 74 -10.08 23.84 6.29
C CYS A 74 -9.73 22.57 7.08
N LEU A 75 -8.63 22.60 7.85
CA LEU A 75 -8.16 21.46 8.65
C LEU A 75 -9.07 21.17 9.86
N ASP A 76 -9.57 22.20 10.53
CA ASP A 76 -10.46 22.05 11.70
C ASP A 76 -11.81 21.41 11.32
N ALA A 77 -12.26 21.61 10.07
CA ALA A 77 -13.44 20.96 9.50
C ALA A 77 -13.21 19.47 9.16
N ARG A 78 -11.99 18.96 9.34
CA ARG A 78 -11.63 17.55 9.12
C ARG A 78 -11.43 16.80 10.42
N GLU A 79 -11.59 15.49 10.30
CA GLU A 79 -11.10 14.56 11.31
C GLU A 79 -9.61 14.80 11.54
N PRO A 80 -9.12 14.59 12.78
CA PRO A 80 -7.71 14.75 13.07
C PRO A 80 -6.86 13.82 12.19
N GLU A 81 -5.68 14.30 11.78
CA GLU A 81 -4.70 13.48 11.08
C GLU A 81 -4.46 12.19 11.89
N PRO A 82 -4.65 11.00 11.29
CA PRO A 82 -4.39 9.76 11.97
C PRO A 82 -2.95 9.74 12.50
N ALA A 83 -2.77 9.36 13.76
CA ALA A 83 -1.45 9.22 14.32
C ALA A 83 -0.59 8.29 13.45
N PRO A 84 0.72 8.52 13.33
CA PRO A 84 1.61 7.61 12.63
C PRO A 84 1.40 6.19 13.16
N ARG A 85 1.28 5.22 12.24
CA ARG A 85 1.09 3.82 12.64
C ARG A 85 2.30 3.38 13.46
N GLN A 86 2.04 2.99 14.71
CA GLN A 86 3.08 2.40 15.53
C GLN A 86 3.32 0.95 15.08
N PRO A 87 4.57 0.46 15.14
CA PRO A 87 4.86 -0.93 14.85
C PRO A 87 3.98 -1.85 15.70
N LEU A 88 3.48 -2.92 15.11
CA LEU A 88 2.68 -3.89 15.86
C LEU A 88 3.54 -4.56 16.94
N ALA A 89 3.03 -4.60 18.17
CA ALA A 89 3.69 -5.30 19.27
C ALA A 89 3.81 -6.82 18.98
N VAL A 90 2.84 -7.37 18.26
CA VAL A 90 2.84 -8.75 17.75
C VAL A 90 2.80 -8.68 16.23
N LYS A 91 3.83 -9.21 15.59
CA LYS A 91 3.94 -9.23 14.12
C LYS A 91 2.86 -10.14 13.53
N LEU A 92 2.32 -9.75 12.39
CA LEU A 92 1.37 -10.56 11.63
C LEU A 92 2.12 -11.66 10.86
N PRO A 93 1.53 -12.87 10.73
CA PRO A 93 2.20 -13.99 10.06
C PRO A 93 2.48 -13.67 8.60
N TRP A 94 3.58 -14.21 8.07
CA TRP A 94 3.89 -14.10 6.65
C TRP A 94 2.96 -15.00 5.82
N GLN A 95 2.27 -14.43 4.83
CA GLN A 95 1.35 -15.13 3.95
C GLN A 95 1.98 -15.36 2.57
N LYS A 96 1.99 -16.61 2.10
CA LYS A 96 2.50 -16.95 0.77
C LYS A 96 1.60 -16.42 -0.36
N GLY A 97 0.31 -16.24 -0.08
CA GLY A 97 -0.72 -16.04 -1.09
C GLY A 97 -1.21 -17.38 -1.66
N THR A 98 -2.44 -17.41 -2.15
CA THR A 98 -3.01 -18.58 -2.85
C THR A 98 -2.64 -18.59 -4.34
N GLY A 99 -2.29 -17.43 -4.91
CA GLY A 99 -1.82 -17.30 -6.28
C GLY A 99 -2.86 -17.54 -7.38
N HIS A 100 -4.11 -17.83 -7.02
CA HIS A 100 -5.20 -18.07 -7.98
C HIS A 100 -6.11 -16.84 -8.09
N ASP A 101 -6.21 -16.26 -9.29
CA ASP A 101 -7.19 -15.26 -9.73
C ASP A 101 -7.70 -14.25 -8.67
N CYS A 102 -6.77 -13.59 -7.97
CA CYS A 102 -7.09 -12.48 -7.04
C CYS A 102 -7.81 -11.30 -7.72
N ALA A 103 -7.86 -11.28 -9.05
CA ALA A 103 -8.66 -10.33 -9.81
C ALA A 103 -10.17 -10.49 -9.55
N MET A 104 -10.64 -11.71 -9.24
CA MET A 104 -12.07 -12.02 -9.04
C MET A 104 -12.43 -12.24 -7.56
N GLY A 105 -11.48 -12.72 -6.75
CA GLY A 105 -11.71 -13.17 -5.36
C GLY A 105 -11.50 -12.12 -4.26
N GLY A 106 -10.97 -10.95 -4.60
CA GLY A 106 -10.57 -9.94 -3.62
C GLY A 106 -9.09 -9.58 -3.74
N ARG A 107 -8.79 -8.29 -3.63
CA ARG A 107 -7.42 -7.78 -3.55
C ARG A 107 -7.08 -7.65 -2.07
N ASP A 108 -6.78 -8.78 -1.44
CA ASP A 108 -6.29 -8.84 -0.07
C ASP A 108 -4.96 -9.59 0.02
N GLU A 109 -4.32 -9.48 1.18
CA GLU A 109 -3.04 -10.12 1.45
C GLU A 109 -3.12 -11.66 1.42
N GLU A 110 -4.27 -12.23 1.81
CA GLU A 110 -4.47 -13.69 1.83
C GLU A 110 -4.41 -14.27 0.41
N CYS A 111 -5.01 -13.58 -0.55
CA CYS A 111 -4.95 -13.99 -1.93
C CYS A 111 -3.58 -13.70 -2.57
N MET A 112 -3.09 -12.47 -2.45
CA MET A 112 -1.90 -11.99 -3.18
C MET A 112 -0.58 -12.43 -2.54
N GLY A 113 -0.59 -12.70 -1.23
CA GLY A 113 0.58 -12.93 -0.40
C GLY A 113 1.25 -11.65 0.08
N THR A 114 1.91 -11.72 1.24
CA THR A 114 2.55 -10.60 1.94
C THR A 114 3.53 -9.84 1.07
N LYS A 115 4.29 -10.54 0.21
CA LYS A 115 5.24 -9.89 -0.69
C LYS A 115 4.54 -8.95 -1.68
N ALA A 116 3.60 -9.47 -2.46
CA ALA A 116 2.91 -8.68 -3.47
C ALA A 116 2.05 -7.60 -2.84
N TRP A 117 1.44 -7.90 -1.68
CA TRP A 117 0.66 -6.95 -0.89
C TRP A 117 1.52 -5.78 -0.41
N CYS A 118 2.59 -6.03 0.35
CA CYS A 118 3.42 -4.95 0.86
C CYS A 118 4.19 -4.20 -0.25
N GLU A 119 4.46 -4.79 -1.40
CA GLU A 119 5.09 -4.09 -2.54
C GLU A 119 4.12 -3.14 -3.26
N LYS A 120 2.83 -3.49 -3.38
CA LYS A 120 1.89 -2.79 -4.28
C LYS A 120 0.67 -2.18 -3.61
N HIS A 121 0.29 -2.68 -2.44
CA HIS A 121 -0.99 -2.40 -1.76
C HIS A 121 -0.80 -1.94 -0.31
N TRP A 122 0.41 -1.62 0.13
CA TRP A 122 0.68 -1.13 1.49
C TRP A 122 -0.14 0.13 1.86
N GLN A 123 -0.54 0.94 0.86
CA GLN A 123 -1.37 2.12 1.06
C GLN A 123 -2.82 1.77 1.44
N ASP A 124 -3.32 0.63 0.96
CA ASP A 124 -4.70 0.17 1.21
C ASP A 124 -4.90 -0.15 2.71
N ASP A 125 -3.84 -0.60 3.38
CA ASP A 125 -3.79 -0.83 4.84
C ASP A 125 -3.24 0.37 5.64
N HIS A 126 -3.15 1.54 5.00
CA HIS A 126 -2.69 2.79 5.63
C HIS A 126 -1.25 2.79 6.15
N TYR A 127 -0.38 1.90 5.67
CA TYR A 127 1.06 2.04 5.92
C TYR A 127 1.59 3.32 5.27
N ASP A 128 2.74 3.81 5.75
CA ASP A 128 3.46 4.97 5.20
C ASP A 128 4.50 4.55 4.16
N SER A 129 4.90 3.27 4.18
CA SER A 129 5.79 2.68 3.18
C SER A 129 5.67 1.16 3.12
N SER A 130 6.14 0.60 2.01
CA SER A 130 6.34 -0.85 1.87
C SER A 130 7.22 -1.43 2.98
N ALA A 131 8.27 -0.70 3.41
CA ALA A 131 9.17 -1.14 4.48
C ALA A 131 8.46 -1.26 5.83
N GLN A 132 7.56 -0.32 6.16
CA GLN A 132 6.75 -0.40 7.38
C GLN A 132 5.78 -1.59 7.32
N CYS A 133 5.16 -1.85 6.16
CA CYS A 133 4.33 -3.04 5.95
C CYS A 133 5.10 -4.33 6.24
N PHE A 134 6.31 -4.48 5.69
CA PHE A 134 7.16 -5.63 6.01
C PHE A 134 7.62 -5.66 7.47
N GLY A 135 7.84 -4.50 8.09
CA GLY A 135 8.21 -4.39 9.51
C GLY A 135 7.16 -5.01 10.44
N ASP A 136 5.89 -4.86 10.09
CA ASP A 136 4.74 -5.40 10.82
C ASP A 136 4.44 -6.88 10.52
N ARG A 137 5.28 -7.53 9.71
CA ARG A 137 5.17 -8.95 9.36
C ARG A 137 6.29 -9.76 10.00
N GLU A 138 6.00 -11.04 10.23
CA GLU A 138 7.02 -12.04 10.49
C GLU A 138 7.96 -12.16 9.28
N ALA A 139 9.17 -12.66 9.53
CA ALA A 139 10.11 -12.88 8.44
C ALA A 139 9.55 -13.89 7.44
N ALA A 140 9.77 -13.65 6.15
CA ALA A 140 9.44 -14.61 5.13
C ALA A 140 10.10 -15.96 5.45
N PRO A 141 9.38 -17.09 5.34
CA PRO A 141 9.99 -18.39 5.56
C PRO A 141 11.14 -18.57 4.58
N ALA A 142 12.27 -19.07 5.08
CA ALA A 142 13.41 -19.38 4.24
C ALA A 142 12.96 -20.36 3.15
N LEU A 143 13.12 -19.96 1.89
CA LEU A 143 12.84 -20.87 0.78
C LEU A 143 13.81 -22.03 0.84
N THR A 144 13.29 -23.25 0.70
CA THR A 144 14.18 -24.41 0.51
C THR A 144 14.94 -24.25 -0.82
N ALA A 145 16.10 -24.89 -0.94
CA ALA A 145 16.85 -24.88 -2.21
C ALA A 145 15.99 -25.35 -3.39
N GLU A 146 15.05 -26.27 -3.14
CA GLU A 146 14.06 -26.73 -4.12
C GLU A 146 13.06 -25.64 -4.49
N GLN A 147 12.47 -24.94 -3.52
CA GLN A 147 11.53 -23.85 -3.79
C GLN A 147 12.20 -22.68 -4.52
N THR A 148 13.44 -22.34 -4.15
CA THR A 148 14.24 -21.33 -4.86
C THR A 148 14.45 -21.74 -6.31
N ARG A 149 14.83 -23.00 -6.55
CA ARG A 149 15.00 -23.56 -7.89
C ARG A 149 13.71 -23.49 -8.72
N ASP A 150 12.58 -23.87 -8.15
CA ASP A 150 11.31 -23.87 -8.87
C ASP A 150 10.87 -22.44 -9.22
N ASN A 151 11.08 -21.50 -8.30
CA ASN A 151 10.84 -20.07 -8.55
C ASN A 151 11.76 -19.51 -9.65
N ASP A 152 13.05 -19.85 -9.63
CA ASP A 152 14.00 -19.42 -10.66
C ASP A 152 13.65 -19.98 -12.04
N LEU A 153 13.24 -21.26 -12.09
CA LEU A 153 12.78 -21.89 -13.32
C LEU A 153 11.50 -21.24 -13.84
N ALA A 154 10.55 -20.92 -12.97
CA ALA A 154 9.33 -20.20 -13.35
C ALA A 154 9.67 -18.80 -13.92
N ARG A 155 10.54 -18.04 -13.25
CA ARG A 155 10.96 -16.71 -13.71
C ARG A 155 11.65 -16.77 -15.07
N LEU A 156 12.51 -17.77 -15.29
CA LEU A 156 13.15 -18.00 -16.58
C LEU A 156 12.13 -18.30 -17.67
N LYS A 157 11.15 -19.18 -17.41
CA LYS A 157 10.09 -19.49 -18.37
C LYS A 157 9.31 -18.24 -18.77
N ASP A 158 8.96 -17.39 -17.80
CA ASP A 158 8.25 -16.12 -18.06
C ASP A 158 9.11 -15.14 -18.86
N SER A 159 10.39 -14.98 -18.52
CA SER A 159 11.32 -14.12 -19.28
C SER A 159 11.43 -14.55 -20.73
N VAL A 160 11.55 -15.86 -21.00
CA VAL A 160 11.66 -16.33 -22.38
C VAL A 160 10.31 -16.23 -23.10
N LYS A 161 9.19 -16.50 -22.44
CA LYS A 161 7.86 -16.29 -23.01
C LYS A 161 7.69 -14.83 -23.47
N HIS A 162 8.04 -13.87 -22.61
CA HIS A 162 7.99 -12.44 -22.93
C HIS A 162 8.93 -12.07 -24.09
N ALA A 163 10.13 -12.65 -24.15
CA ALA A 163 11.06 -12.45 -25.26
C ALA A 163 10.51 -13.02 -26.59
N CYS A 164 9.90 -14.21 -26.55
CA CYS A 164 9.29 -14.83 -27.71
C CYS A 164 8.06 -14.07 -28.22
N ASP A 165 7.24 -13.52 -27.32
CA ASP A 165 6.06 -12.72 -27.68
C ASP A 165 6.44 -11.41 -28.41
N LYS A 166 7.65 -10.89 -28.19
CA LYS A 166 8.19 -9.71 -28.89
C LYS A 166 8.90 -10.04 -30.22
N SER A 167 9.13 -11.31 -30.53
CA SER A 167 9.83 -11.73 -31.75
C SER A 167 8.88 -11.91 -32.93
N TYR A 168 9.30 -11.48 -34.13
CA TYR A 168 8.57 -11.70 -35.39
C TYR A 168 8.40 -13.20 -35.74
N GLN A 169 9.14 -14.09 -35.05
CA GLN A 169 9.13 -15.55 -35.27
C GLN A 169 8.61 -16.32 -34.05
N LYS A 170 7.46 -15.92 -33.50
CA LYS A 170 6.81 -16.53 -32.33
C LYS A 170 6.76 -18.07 -32.37
N SER A 171 6.35 -18.65 -33.51
CA SER A 171 6.18 -20.11 -33.65
C SER A 171 7.50 -20.91 -33.60
N TRP A 172 8.62 -20.31 -33.99
CA TRP A 172 9.93 -20.95 -33.90
C TRP A 172 10.49 -20.87 -32.47
N CYS A 173 10.30 -19.71 -31.82
CA CYS A 173 10.74 -19.47 -30.45
C CYS A 173 10.04 -20.40 -29.45
N GLU A 174 8.72 -20.60 -29.59
CA GLU A 174 7.95 -21.54 -28.75
C GLU A 174 8.43 -23.00 -28.92
N LYS A 175 8.66 -23.46 -30.16
CA LYS A 175 9.15 -24.82 -30.43
C LYS A 175 10.55 -25.05 -29.87
N ALA A 176 11.42 -24.04 -29.95
CA ALA A 176 12.76 -24.12 -29.39
C ALA A 176 12.75 -24.09 -27.85
N LEU A 177 11.82 -23.35 -27.24
CA LEU A 177 11.60 -23.39 -25.78
C LEU A 177 11.21 -24.80 -25.30
N VAL A 178 10.27 -25.43 -25.99
CA VAL A 178 9.83 -26.80 -25.68
C VAL A 178 11.01 -27.77 -25.76
N ARG A 179 11.90 -27.61 -26.75
CA ARG A 179 13.13 -28.41 -26.86
C ARG A 179 14.09 -28.17 -25.70
N CYS A 180 14.31 -26.91 -25.29
CA CYS A 180 15.16 -26.61 -24.13
C CYS A 180 14.59 -27.21 -22.83
N LEU A 181 13.26 -27.19 -22.65
CA LEU A 181 12.57 -27.78 -21.49
C LEU A 181 12.52 -29.32 -21.52
N GLN A 182 12.52 -29.95 -22.71
CA GLN A 182 12.58 -31.41 -22.82
C GLN A 182 13.97 -31.98 -22.47
N VAL A 183 15.04 -31.22 -22.70
CA VAL A 183 16.39 -31.59 -22.24
C VAL A 183 16.44 -31.68 -20.70
N ASP A 184 15.61 -30.88 -20.01
CA ASP A 184 15.46 -30.93 -18.55
C ASP A 184 14.72 -32.19 -18.05
N ALA A 185 13.75 -32.70 -18.80
CA ALA A 185 12.96 -33.86 -18.38
C ALA A 185 13.73 -35.19 -18.50
N GLN A 186 14.73 -35.27 -19.39
CA GLN A 186 15.45 -36.52 -19.67
C GLN A 186 16.74 -36.70 -18.88
N ARG A 187 17.28 -35.64 -18.27
CA ARG A 187 18.50 -35.72 -17.46
C ARG A 187 18.13 -35.85 -15.98
N LYS A 188 18.21 -37.06 -15.43
CA LYS A 188 18.26 -37.36 -13.98
C LYS A 188 19.58 -36.84 -13.35
N ILE A 189 20.01 -35.62 -13.70
CA ILE A 189 21.23 -35.04 -13.16
C ILE A 189 20.87 -34.37 -11.85
N VAL A 190 21.53 -34.83 -10.79
CA VAL A 190 21.33 -34.47 -9.38
C VAL A 190 21.79 -33.02 -9.11
N GLU A 191 22.47 -32.38 -10.06
CA GLU A 191 23.07 -31.06 -9.90
C GLU A 191 22.34 -29.98 -10.72
N PHE A 192 21.99 -28.88 -10.05
CA PHE A 192 21.19 -27.78 -10.59
C PHE A 192 22.02 -26.79 -11.44
N GLU A 193 23.26 -26.48 -11.06
CA GLU A 193 24.12 -25.53 -11.80
C GLU A 193 24.40 -25.94 -13.25
N PRO A 194 24.72 -27.21 -13.58
CA PRO A 194 24.92 -27.62 -14.96
C PRO A 194 23.66 -27.46 -15.82
N ARG A 195 22.47 -27.60 -15.21
CA ARG A 195 21.17 -27.46 -15.89
C ARG A 195 20.90 -26.00 -16.24
N LEU A 196 21.09 -25.10 -15.27
CA LEU A 196 20.93 -23.67 -15.50
C LEU A 196 21.88 -23.17 -16.60
N LYS A 197 23.12 -23.64 -16.61
CA LYS A 197 24.10 -23.31 -17.65
C LYS A 197 23.69 -23.83 -19.03
N ALA A 198 23.22 -25.08 -19.13
CA ALA A 198 22.72 -25.66 -20.37
C ALA A 198 21.47 -24.93 -20.89
N TYR A 199 20.57 -24.55 -19.98
CA TYR A 199 19.34 -23.82 -20.31
C TYR A 199 19.66 -22.41 -20.83
N LYS A 200 20.53 -21.65 -20.14
CA LYS A 200 21.00 -20.34 -20.61
C LYS A 200 21.70 -20.44 -21.96
N ALA A 201 22.54 -21.46 -22.18
CA ALA A 201 23.19 -21.70 -23.47
C ALA A 201 22.18 -22.02 -24.57
N CYS A 202 21.16 -22.83 -24.27
CA CYS A 202 20.05 -23.12 -25.17
C CYS A 202 19.36 -21.81 -25.55
N ILE A 203 18.85 -21.03 -24.59
CA ILE A 203 18.16 -19.76 -24.90
C ILE A 203 19.05 -18.82 -25.72
N LYS A 204 20.33 -18.66 -25.38
CA LYS A 204 21.24 -17.80 -26.14
C LYS A 204 21.41 -18.24 -27.61
N SER A 205 21.29 -19.54 -27.90
CA SER A 205 21.29 -20.06 -29.27
C SER A 205 19.99 -19.79 -30.03
N VAL A 206 18.86 -19.70 -29.33
CA VAL A 206 17.55 -19.44 -29.93
C VAL A 206 17.31 -17.93 -30.07
N ALA A 207 17.68 -17.16 -29.06
CA ALA A 207 17.45 -15.73 -28.96
C ALA A 207 18.76 -15.03 -28.58
N PRO A 208 19.68 -14.83 -29.54
CA PRO A 208 21.01 -14.28 -29.27
C PRO A 208 20.99 -12.85 -28.68
N ASN A 209 19.87 -12.14 -28.83
CA ASN A 209 19.66 -10.79 -28.31
C ASN A 209 18.84 -10.75 -27.00
N ALA A 210 18.55 -11.89 -26.38
CA ALA A 210 17.87 -11.91 -25.08
C ALA A 210 18.86 -11.64 -23.95
N ASP A 211 18.62 -10.58 -23.16
CA ASP A 211 19.32 -10.34 -21.89
C ASP A 211 18.82 -11.34 -20.84
N LEU A 212 19.68 -12.28 -20.43
CA LEU A 212 19.39 -13.41 -19.51
C LEU A 212 20.22 -13.36 -18.22
#